data_AF-A0AAE4ZBK3-F1
#
_entry.id   AF-A0AAE4ZBK3-F1
#
_cell.length_a   1.000
_cell.length_b   1.000
_cell.length_c   1.000
_cell.angle_alpha   90.00
_cell.angle_beta   90.00
_cell.angle_gamma   90.00
#
_symmetry.space_group_name_H-M   'P 1'
#
loop_
_entity.id
_entity.type
_entity.pdbx_description
1 polymer ?
#
loop_
_entity_poly.entity_id
_entity_poly.type
_entity_poly.pdbx_seq_one_letter_code
_entity_poly.pdbx_strand_id
1 'polypeptide(L)'
;MSDSLRFVTAVLAAAALGGVAACVGERSDDEAAGDDVPAVEFPEDYPKGRAGVDTAAPVDYQVFDSVVHEEDPRKVEFRVLALSSANRSSLSKTLRLVLDSIGRADSALVAARGVIYVYDPTAPRRGNVVPRLWGVWVPGVGWDSATAESREEPHVVYTYDVPSQGTPPGERE
;
A
#
# COMPACT_ATOMS: atom_id res chain seq x y z
N MET A 1 -12.42 0.67 49.40
CA MET A 1 -12.11 -0.56 50.19
C MET A 1 -12.82 -1.71 49.50
N SER A 2 -12.14 -2.86 49.42
CA SER A 2 -12.47 -4.08 48.66
C SER A 2 -12.21 -3.98 47.15
N ASP A 3 -11.56 -4.94 46.50
CA ASP A 3 -10.63 -5.97 46.95
C ASP A 3 -9.83 -6.44 45.73
N SER A 4 -8.61 -6.88 45.97
CA SER A 4 -7.67 -7.31 44.93
C SER A 4 -8.01 -8.72 44.47
N LEU A 5 -7.96 -8.99 43.16
CA LEU A 5 -7.71 -10.35 42.69
C LEU A 5 -6.59 -10.38 41.65
N ARG A 6 -5.44 -10.76 42.17
CA ARG A 6 -4.26 -11.25 41.46
C ARG A 6 -4.58 -12.65 40.95
N PHE A 7 -4.27 -12.94 39.68
CA PHE A 7 -3.96 -14.30 39.26
C PHE A 7 -2.51 -14.32 38.78
N VAL A 8 -1.73 -15.18 39.43
CA VAL A 8 -0.29 -15.42 39.27
C VAL A 8 -0.11 -16.74 38.53
N THR A 9 1.07 -16.91 37.92
CA THR A 9 1.73 -18.16 37.44
C THR A 9 1.38 -18.52 35.99
N ALA A 10 2.24 -18.29 34.98
CA ALA A 10 3.61 -18.78 34.70
C ALA A 10 3.69 -20.31 34.48
N VAL A 11 4.63 -20.74 33.61
CA VAL A 11 5.05 -22.13 33.20
C VAL A 11 4.74 -22.37 31.70
N LEU A 12 5.64 -22.78 30.79
CA LEU A 12 7.00 -23.31 30.85
C LEU A 12 7.69 -23.09 29.49
N ALA A 13 9.00 -22.84 29.49
CA ALA A 13 9.86 -23.02 28.32
C ALA A 13 10.29 -24.48 28.21
N ALA A 14 10.36 -25.03 26.99
CA ALA A 14 11.09 -26.26 26.70
C ALA A 14 11.83 -26.11 25.37
N ALA A 15 13.15 -26.00 25.47
CA ALA A 15 14.06 -26.21 24.36
C ALA A 15 14.27 -27.71 24.14
N ALA A 16 14.35 -28.15 22.88
CA ALA A 16 14.96 -29.42 22.52
C ALA A 16 15.72 -29.26 21.19
N LEU A 17 17.04 -29.39 21.29
CA LEU A 17 17.98 -29.62 20.21
C LEU A 17 17.90 -31.07 19.73
N GLY A 18 18.11 -31.28 18.43
CA GLY A 18 18.82 -32.45 17.91
C GLY A 18 18.03 -33.39 16.99
N GLY A 19 18.64 -33.74 15.86
CA GLY A 19 18.40 -35.03 15.18
C GLY A 19 18.21 -34.96 13.68
N VAL A 20 19.25 -35.36 12.95
CA VAL A 20 19.38 -35.50 11.49
C VAL A 20 18.48 -36.60 10.93
N ALA A 21 17.81 -36.39 9.79
CA ALA A 21 17.56 -37.45 8.79
C ALA A 21 17.16 -36.85 7.44
N ALA A 22 17.91 -37.24 6.41
CA ALA A 22 17.60 -37.01 5.02
C ALA A 22 16.37 -37.83 4.60
N CYS A 23 15.40 -37.19 3.95
CA CYS A 23 14.45 -37.84 3.05
C CYS A 23 14.67 -37.25 1.65
N VAL A 24 15.37 -38.03 0.84
CA VAL A 24 15.38 -37.95 -0.62
C VAL A 24 14.17 -38.74 -1.12
N GLY A 25 13.45 -38.18 -2.10
CA GLY A 25 12.27 -38.79 -2.76
C GLY A 25 10.98 -38.23 -2.15
N GLU A 26 10.02 -37.66 -2.87
CA GLU A 26 9.66 -37.75 -4.28
C GLU A 26 9.04 -36.42 -4.73
N ARG A 27 9.23 -36.15 -6.02
CA ARG A 27 8.57 -35.09 -6.77
C ARG A 27 7.06 -35.38 -6.77
N SER A 28 6.29 -34.54 -6.09
CA SER A 28 4.87 -34.36 -6.39
C SER A 28 4.76 -33.01 -7.06
N ASP A 29 4.62 -33.06 -8.38
CA ASP A 29 4.13 -31.96 -9.20
C ASP A 29 2.66 -31.73 -8.76
N ASP A 30 2.47 -30.94 -7.71
CA ASP A 30 1.20 -30.27 -7.44
C ASP A 30 1.39 -28.82 -7.88
N GLU A 31 0.92 -28.54 -9.09
CA GLU A 31 0.66 -27.20 -9.62
C GLU A 31 -0.25 -26.44 -8.64
N ALA A 32 0.32 -25.88 -7.59
CA ALA A 32 -0.27 -24.74 -6.92
C ALA A 32 -0.17 -23.59 -7.92
N ALA A 33 -1.30 -23.35 -8.61
CA ALA A 33 -1.53 -22.22 -9.49
C ALA A 33 -0.81 -20.99 -8.95
N GLY A 34 0.30 -20.63 -9.61
CA GLY A 34 0.95 -19.36 -9.43
C GLY A 34 -0.10 -18.31 -9.74
N ASP A 35 -0.51 -17.57 -8.73
CA ASP A 35 -1.29 -16.36 -8.91
C ASP A 35 -0.34 -15.38 -9.60
N ASP A 36 -0.30 -15.46 -10.94
CA ASP A 36 0.44 -14.58 -11.82
C ASP A 36 -0.14 -13.18 -11.65
N VAL A 37 0.35 -12.43 -10.66
CA VAL A 37 0.09 -11.00 -10.55
C VAL A 37 0.81 -10.35 -11.72
N PRO A 38 0.11 -9.79 -12.73
CA PRO A 38 0.78 -9.23 -13.89
C PRO A 38 1.63 -8.03 -13.45
N ALA A 39 2.91 -8.06 -13.81
CA ALA A 39 3.81 -6.93 -13.64
C ALA A 39 3.22 -5.71 -14.36
N VAL A 40 2.93 -4.65 -13.61
CA VAL A 40 2.44 -3.38 -14.14
C VAL A 40 3.56 -2.75 -14.97
N GLU A 41 3.43 -2.71 -16.30
CA GLU A 41 4.39 -2.00 -17.15
C GLU A 41 4.14 -0.48 -17.11
N PHE A 42 5.15 0.27 -16.67
CA PHE A 42 5.11 1.73 -16.50
C PHE A 42 5.67 2.44 -17.75
N PRO A 43 4.94 3.39 -18.34
CA PRO A 43 5.52 4.33 -19.31
C PRO A 43 6.65 5.18 -18.70
N GLU A 44 7.82 5.22 -19.32
CA GLU A 44 9.01 5.97 -18.83
C GLU A 44 8.83 7.51 -18.82
N ASP A 45 7.83 8.03 -19.55
CA ASP A 45 7.67 9.46 -19.86
C ASP A 45 6.55 10.19 -19.07
N TYR A 46 6.37 9.89 -17.77
CA TYR A 46 5.37 10.62 -16.98
C TYR A 46 5.83 12.03 -16.54
N PRO A 47 4.98 13.07 -16.70
CA PRO A 47 5.35 14.44 -16.37
C PRO A 47 5.55 14.64 -14.85
N LYS A 48 6.76 15.07 -14.49
CA LYS A 48 7.19 15.45 -13.13
C LYS A 48 6.62 16.81 -12.72
N GLY A 49 5.31 16.94 -12.63
CA GLY A 49 4.67 18.19 -12.21
C GLY A 49 4.68 18.36 -10.68
N ARG A 50 5.41 19.36 -10.15
CA ARG A 50 5.08 19.96 -8.84
C ARG A 50 3.77 20.71 -9.01
N ALA A 51 2.67 20.20 -8.47
CA ALA A 51 1.42 20.94 -8.47
C ALA A 51 1.62 22.27 -7.72
N GLY A 52 1.07 23.37 -8.27
CA GLY A 52 1.10 24.70 -7.65
C GLY A 52 0.46 24.72 -6.26
N VAL A 53 0.54 25.88 -5.60
CA VAL A 53 0.08 26.12 -4.21
C VAL A 53 -1.23 25.38 -3.93
N ASP A 54 -1.13 24.32 -3.11
CA ASP A 54 -2.20 23.36 -2.85
C ASP A 54 -3.22 23.93 -1.85
N THR A 55 -4.09 24.81 -2.35
CA THR A 55 -5.10 25.52 -1.55
C THR A 55 -6.35 24.70 -1.26
N ALA A 56 -6.50 23.51 -1.84
CA ALA A 56 -7.64 22.62 -1.55
C ALA A 56 -7.62 22.18 -0.08
N ALA A 57 -8.76 21.83 0.50
CA ALA A 57 -8.78 21.13 1.78
C ALA A 57 -8.60 19.62 1.50
N PRO A 58 -7.87 18.87 2.36
CA PRO A 58 -7.93 17.41 2.30
C PRO A 58 -9.34 16.95 2.68
N VAL A 59 -9.68 15.73 2.26
CA VAL A 59 -10.95 15.10 2.63
C VAL A 59 -10.75 14.07 3.72
N ASP A 60 -11.80 13.80 4.48
CA ASP A 60 -11.82 12.67 5.41
C ASP A 60 -11.61 11.36 4.64
N TYR A 61 -10.75 10.52 5.19
CA TYR A 61 -10.35 9.28 4.55
C TYR A 61 -10.14 8.16 5.57
N GLN A 62 -10.13 6.93 5.07
CA GLN A 62 -9.73 5.75 5.82
C GLN A 62 -8.79 4.90 4.97
N VAL A 63 -7.64 4.51 5.53
CA VAL A 63 -6.83 3.43 4.96
C VAL A 63 -7.51 2.11 5.31
N PHE A 64 -7.93 1.34 4.32
CA PHE A 64 -8.71 0.11 4.54
C PHE A 64 -7.96 -1.15 4.14
N ASP A 65 -6.86 -1.01 3.40
CA ASP A 65 -6.01 -2.12 2.98
C ASP A 65 -4.56 -1.65 2.80
N SER A 66 -3.62 -2.57 2.99
CA SER A 66 -2.19 -2.36 2.79
C SER A 66 -1.56 -3.62 2.24
N VAL A 67 -0.88 -3.51 1.11
CA VAL A 67 -0.24 -4.62 0.41
C VAL A 67 1.28 -4.40 0.45
N VAL A 68 1.98 -5.30 1.12
CA VAL A 68 3.45 -5.33 1.15
C VAL A 68 3.92 -6.04 -0.12
N HIS A 69 4.84 -5.43 -0.87
CA HIS A 69 5.38 -6.07 -2.07
C HIS A 69 6.33 -7.20 -1.70
N GLU A 70 6.13 -8.38 -2.29
CA GLU A 70 6.90 -9.59 -1.94
C GLU A 70 8.39 -9.47 -2.27
N GLU A 71 8.72 -8.80 -3.38
CA GLU A 71 10.09 -8.59 -3.85
C GLU A 71 10.89 -7.66 -2.93
N ASP A 72 10.22 -6.67 -2.32
CA ASP A 72 10.83 -5.77 -1.35
C ASP A 72 9.79 -5.33 -0.30
N PRO A 73 9.85 -5.88 0.93
CA PRO A 73 8.87 -5.59 1.97
C PRO A 73 8.94 -4.13 2.48
N ARG A 74 9.92 -3.35 2.03
CA ARG A 74 10.02 -1.91 2.31
C ARG A 74 9.25 -1.05 1.31
N LYS A 75 8.64 -1.68 0.30
CA LYS A 75 7.73 -1.07 -0.67
C LYS A 75 6.31 -1.52 -0.36
N VAL A 76 5.42 -0.56 -0.12
CA VAL A 76 4.04 -0.85 0.31
C VAL A 76 3.04 -0.05 -0.49
N GLU A 77 1.95 -0.68 -0.91
CA GLU A 77 0.79 -0.04 -1.48
C GLU A 77 -0.33 0.10 -0.43
N PHE A 78 -0.94 1.28 -0.35
CA PHE A 78 -2.05 1.58 0.54
C PHE A 78 -3.31 1.84 -0.26
N ARG A 79 -4.43 1.23 0.13
CA ARG A 79 -5.74 1.55 -0.42
C ARG A 79 -6.51 2.43 0.54
N VAL A 80 -6.93 3.58 0.03
CA VAL A 80 -7.51 4.67 0.80
C VAL A 80 -8.92 4.92 0.30
N LEU A 81 -9.91 4.95 1.19
CA LEU A 81 -11.28 5.31 0.87
C LEU A 81 -11.54 6.75 1.28
N ALA A 82 -11.97 7.60 0.34
CA ALA A 82 -12.51 8.90 0.66
C ALA A 82 -13.91 8.75 1.28
N LEU A 83 -14.11 9.31 2.47
CA LEU A 83 -15.37 9.20 3.22
C LEU A 83 -16.38 10.29 2.86
N SER A 84 -15.97 11.26 2.02
CA SER A 84 -16.79 12.37 1.57
C SER A 84 -16.58 12.64 0.09
N SER A 85 -17.59 13.24 -0.55
CA SER A 85 -17.48 13.67 -1.95
C SER A 85 -16.40 14.73 -2.09
N ALA A 86 -15.50 14.53 -3.04
CA ALA A 86 -14.31 15.36 -3.19
C ALA A 86 -14.03 15.67 -4.66
N ASN A 87 -13.51 16.87 -4.93
CA ASN A 87 -12.94 17.17 -6.24
C ASN A 87 -11.52 16.60 -6.35
N ARG A 88 -11.00 16.56 -7.59
CA ARG A 88 -9.66 16.04 -7.91
C ARG A 88 -8.56 16.66 -7.04
N SER A 89 -8.58 17.99 -6.84
CA SER A 89 -7.55 18.68 -6.06
C SER A 89 -7.55 18.25 -4.59
N SER A 90 -8.73 18.09 -4.00
CA SER A 90 -8.88 17.63 -2.61
C SER A 90 -8.41 16.18 -2.45
N LEU A 91 -8.71 15.30 -3.41
CA LEU A 91 -8.21 13.92 -3.43
C LEU A 91 -6.69 13.86 -3.59
N SER A 92 -6.12 14.66 -4.50
CA SER A 92 -4.67 14.74 -4.72
C SER A 92 -3.94 15.23 -3.45
N LYS A 93 -4.47 16.27 -2.80
CA LYS A 93 -3.95 16.76 -1.52
C LYS A 93 -4.02 15.70 -0.43
N THR A 94 -5.15 15.00 -0.33
CA THR A 94 -5.35 13.93 0.64
C THR A 94 -4.31 12.84 0.45
N LEU A 95 -4.13 12.36 -0.78
CA LEU A 95 -3.18 11.32 -1.09
C LEU A 95 -1.74 11.73 -0.80
N ARG A 96 -1.38 13.00 -1.09
CA ARG A 96 -0.09 13.56 -0.69
C ARG A 96 0.15 13.52 0.81
N LEU A 97 -0.81 14.01 1.59
CA LEU A 97 -0.69 14.04 3.04
C LEU A 97 -0.64 12.64 3.64
N VAL A 98 -1.42 11.70 3.11
CA VAL A 98 -1.39 10.29 3.52
C VAL A 98 0.01 9.71 3.30
N LEU A 99 0.53 9.81 2.09
CA LEU A 99 1.81 9.21 1.73
C LEU A 99 2.99 9.88 2.47
N ASP A 100 2.98 11.21 2.59
CA ASP A 100 3.98 11.93 3.40
C ASP A 100 3.91 11.55 4.87
N SER A 101 2.71 11.38 5.43
CA SER A 101 2.53 10.98 6.82
C SER A 101 3.03 9.56 7.06
N ILE A 102 2.75 8.64 6.14
CA ILE A 102 3.20 7.25 6.21
C ILE A 102 4.73 7.19 6.13
N GLY A 103 5.34 7.84 5.15
CA GLY A 103 6.81 7.85 5.02
C GLY A 103 7.54 8.46 6.22
N ARG A 104 6.89 9.38 6.95
CA ARG A 104 7.43 9.91 8.21
C ARG A 104 7.21 9.00 9.41
N ALA A 105 6.11 8.24 9.42
CA ALA A 105 5.74 7.38 10.53
C ALA A 105 6.52 6.06 10.50
N ASP A 106 6.69 5.47 9.31
CA ASP A 106 7.42 4.22 9.12
C ASP A 106 8.76 4.48 8.47
N SER A 107 9.79 4.48 9.31
CA SER A 107 11.15 4.72 8.87
C SER A 107 11.76 3.54 8.10
N ALA A 108 11.14 2.36 8.10
CA ALA A 108 11.63 1.21 7.33
C ALA A 108 11.24 1.27 5.85
N LEU A 109 10.25 2.11 5.50
CA LEU A 109 9.78 2.26 4.12
C LEU A 109 10.82 2.99 3.25
N VAL A 110 11.03 2.47 2.04
CA VAL A 110 11.88 3.10 1.02
C VAL A 110 11.04 3.76 -0.06
N ALA A 111 9.83 3.25 -0.30
CA ALA A 111 8.85 3.83 -1.21
C ALA A 111 7.44 3.39 -0.80
N ALA A 112 6.44 4.22 -1.12
CA ALA A 112 5.04 3.91 -0.86
C ALA A 112 4.16 4.30 -2.05
N ARG A 113 3.14 3.49 -2.31
CA ARG A 113 2.07 3.76 -3.28
C ARG A 113 0.77 3.95 -2.55
N GLY A 114 -0.11 4.77 -3.12
CA GLY A 114 -1.43 4.98 -2.59
C GLY A 114 -2.44 5.04 -3.70
N VAL A 115 -3.55 4.33 -3.57
CA VAL A 115 -4.71 4.44 -4.46
C VAL A 115 -5.87 4.96 -3.64
N ILE A 116 -6.44 6.10 -4.05
CA ILE A 116 -7.64 6.66 -3.41
C ILE A 116 -8.88 6.27 -4.20
N TYR A 117 -9.81 5.64 -3.50
CA TYR A 117 -11.10 5.20 -3.96
C TYR A 117 -12.18 6.17 -3.50
N VAL A 118 -13.22 6.29 -4.31
CA VAL A 118 -14.42 7.09 -4.01
C VAL A 118 -15.65 6.21 -4.11
N TYR A 119 -16.65 6.50 -3.29
CA TYR A 119 -17.95 5.86 -3.39
C TYR A 119 -18.80 6.53 -4.47
N ASP A 120 -19.21 5.75 -5.47
CA ASP A 120 -20.09 6.18 -6.57
C ASP A 120 -21.49 5.56 -6.41
N PRO A 121 -22.50 6.35 -5.98
CA PRO A 121 -23.84 5.84 -5.72
C PRO A 121 -24.56 5.44 -7.01
N THR A 122 -25.01 4.19 -7.09
CA THR A 122 -25.78 3.66 -8.23
C THR A 122 -27.27 3.56 -7.95
N ALA A 123 -27.67 3.47 -6.68
CA ALA A 123 -29.06 3.48 -6.23
C ALA A 123 -29.14 3.92 -4.74
N PRO A 124 -30.34 4.13 -4.18
CA PRO A 124 -30.48 4.33 -2.74
C PRO A 124 -29.86 3.17 -1.96
N ARG A 125 -28.85 3.45 -1.14
CA ARG A 125 -28.05 2.48 -0.36
C ARG A 125 -27.26 1.45 -1.19
N ARG A 126 -26.97 1.75 -2.46
CA ARG A 126 -26.07 0.95 -3.30
C ARG A 126 -25.12 1.86 -4.05
N GLY A 127 -23.92 1.36 -4.27
CA GLY A 127 -22.89 2.07 -4.99
C GLY A 127 -21.66 1.21 -5.15
N ASN A 128 -20.75 1.70 -5.96
CA ASN A 128 -19.47 1.06 -6.23
C ASN A 128 -18.36 1.85 -5.54
N VAL A 129 -17.32 1.17 -5.11
CA VAL A 129 -16.08 1.80 -4.66
C VAL A 129 -15.11 1.75 -5.83
N VAL A 130 -14.83 2.92 -6.42
CA VAL A 130 -14.05 3.00 -7.66
C VAL A 130 -12.74 3.75 -7.44
N PRO A 131 -11.61 3.28 -8.00
CA PRO A 131 -10.34 3.98 -7.90
C PRO A 131 -10.40 5.29 -8.68
N ARG A 132 -9.91 6.38 -8.09
CA ARG A 132 -10.01 7.71 -8.69
C ARG A 132 -8.66 8.34 -8.99
N LEU A 133 -7.75 8.32 -8.04
CA LEU A 133 -6.36 8.77 -8.21
C LEU A 133 -5.43 7.71 -7.63
N TRP A 134 -4.20 7.69 -8.13
CA TRP A 134 -3.10 7.03 -7.47
C TRP A 134 -1.93 7.98 -7.26
N GLY A 135 -1.00 7.59 -6.42
CA GLY A 135 0.17 8.40 -6.09
C GLY A 135 1.31 7.56 -5.55
N VAL A 136 2.50 8.14 -5.63
CA VAL A 136 3.75 7.50 -5.20
C VAL A 136 4.53 8.47 -4.34
N TRP A 137 5.03 7.99 -3.22
CA TRP A 137 6.09 8.60 -2.43
C TRP A 137 7.37 7.82 -2.71
N VAL A 138 8.28 8.45 -3.44
CA VAL A 138 9.48 7.79 -3.98
C VAL A 138 10.69 8.71 -3.89
N PRO A 139 11.90 8.14 -3.75
CA PRO A 139 13.16 8.88 -3.89
C PRO A 139 13.34 9.37 -5.34
N GLY A 140 14.34 10.22 -5.57
CA GLY A 140 14.62 10.78 -6.90
C GLY A 140 14.90 9.72 -7.98
N VAL A 141 15.39 8.54 -7.56
CA VAL A 141 15.66 7.38 -8.42
C VAL A 141 14.40 6.62 -8.87
N GLY A 142 13.24 6.93 -8.29
CA GLY A 142 11.97 6.28 -8.62
C GLY A 142 11.69 5.02 -7.82
N TRP A 143 10.57 4.35 -8.14
CA TRP A 143 10.05 3.20 -7.39
C TRP A 143 10.91 1.94 -7.58
N ASP A 144 11.18 1.55 -8.83
CA ASP A 144 11.84 0.28 -9.14
C ASP A 144 13.28 0.27 -8.62
N SER A 145 13.96 1.40 -8.78
CA SER A 145 15.34 1.62 -8.33
C SER A 145 15.47 2.02 -6.86
N ALA A 146 14.36 2.18 -6.11
CA ALA A 146 14.44 2.49 -4.68
C ALA A 146 15.07 1.33 -3.92
N THR A 147 16.11 1.63 -3.15
CA THR A 147 16.82 0.67 -2.29
C THR A 147 16.76 1.10 -0.83
N ALA A 148 17.35 0.29 0.05
CA ALA A 148 17.50 0.63 1.47
C ALA A 148 18.21 1.98 1.70
N GLU A 149 19.18 2.32 0.85
CA GLU A 149 19.97 3.55 0.94
C GLU A 149 19.15 4.78 0.56
N SER A 150 18.21 4.61 -0.39
CA SER A 150 17.32 5.68 -0.84
C SER A 150 16.39 6.22 0.25
N ARG A 151 16.31 5.56 1.41
CA ARG A 151 15.60 6.04 2.60
C ARG A 151 16.11 7.40 3.08
N GLU A 152 17.41 7.66 2.95
CA GLU A 152 18.02 8.92 3.42
C GLU A 152 17.89 10.06 2.41
N GLU A 153 17.41 9.76 1.21
CA GLU A 153 17.22 10.73 0.15
C GLU A 153 15.91 11.51 0.33
N PRO A 154 15.80 12.71 -0.26
CA PRO A 154 14.52 13.41 -0.32
C PRO A 154 13.51 12.64 -1.20
N HIS A 155 12.35 12.34 -0.63
CA HIS A 155 11.21 11.78 -1.38
C HIS A 155 10.33 12.87 -1.98
N VAL A 156 9.65 12.53 -3.07
CA VAL A 156 8.66 13.37 -3.73
C VAL A 156 7.37 12.60 -3.87
N VAL A 157 6.24 13.29 -3.69
CA VAL A 157 4.91 12.74 -3.98
C VAL A 157 4.39 13.18 -5.35
N TYR A 158 4.20 12.20 -6.22
CA TYR A 158 3.49 12.34 -7.49
C TYR A 158 2.08 11.77 -7.38
N THR A 159 1.12 12.37 -8.09
CA THR A 159 -0.27 11.90 -8.14
C THR A 159 -0.79 11.91 -9.57
N TYR A 160 -1.58 10.92 -9.92
CA TYR A 160 -2.03 10.65 -11.29
C TYR A 160 -3.51 10.28 -11.30
N ASP A 161 -4.17 10.58 -12.41
CA ASP A 161 -5.55 10.15 -12.63
C ASP A 161 -5.61 8.65 -13.00
N VAL A 162 -6.62 7.96 -12.48
CA VAL A 162 -6.95 6.61 -12.96
C VAL A 162 -7.82 6.77 -14.23
N PRO A 163 -7.46 6.14 -15.36
CA PRO A 163 -8.24 6.25 -16.60
C PRO A 163 -9.68 5.78 -16.40
N SER A 164 -10.66 6.57 -16.88
CA SER A 164 -12.11 6.30 -16.71
C SER A 164 -12.63 5.06 -17.48
N GLN A 165 -11.78 4.38 -18.25
CA GLN A 165 -12.08 3.18 -19.05
C GLN A 165 -11.07 2.05 -18.81
N GLY A 166 -10.21 2.17 -17.80
CA GLY A 166 -9.24 1.15 -17.45
C GLY A 166 -9.67 0.50 -16.17
N THR A 167 -9.95 -0.80 -16.24
CA THR A 167 -9.49 -1.75 -15.24
C THR A 167 -8.29 -1.17 -14.49
N PRO A 168 -8.32 -1.05 -13.14
CA PRO A 168 -7.08 -0.78 -12.41
C PRO A 168 -6.03 -1.79 -12.89
N PRO A 169 -4.76 -1.40 -13.07
CA PRO A 169 -3.75 -2.36 -13.52
C PRO A 169 -3.84 -3.62 -12.62
N GLY A 170 -4.28 -4.75 -13.21
CA GLY A 170 -4.59 -6.00 -12.48
C GLY A 170 -5.83 -6.84 -12.89
N GLU A 171 -6.78 -6.39 -13.72
CA GLU A 171 -8.02 -7.20 -14.02
C GLU A 171 -8.36 -7.42 -15.51
N ARG A 172 -7.39 -7.60 -16.42
CA ARG A 172 -7.70 -8.02 -17.81
C ARG A 172 -7.09 -9.39 -18.10
N GLU A 173 -7.98 -10.34 -18.41
CA GLU A 173 -7.73 -11.71 -18.88
C GLU A 173 -6.83 -11.77 -20.12
#